data_AF-A0ABD3XTP9-F1
#
_entry.id   AF-A0ABD3XTP9-F1
#
_cell.length_a   1.000
_cell.length_b   1.000
_cell.length_c   1.000
_cell.angle_alpha   90.00
_cell.angle_beta   90.00
_cell.angle_gamma   90.00
#
_symmetry.space_group_name_H-M   'P 1'
#
loop_
_entity.id
_entity.type
_entity.pdbx_description
1 polymer ?
#
loop_
_entity_poly.entity_id
_entity_poly.type
_entity_poly.pdbx_seq_one_letter_code
_entity_poly.pdbx_strand_id
1 'polypeptide(L)'
;MAEVEVGQNYTYKCQSGLFEKGDLNPTITCLEYGSWTSTQFQCVCNTPPMKYGTINEMAEVEVGQNNTYKCQSGLFEKGDLNPTITCLEYGSWTSTQFQCGNVIIHFIE
;
A
#
# COMPACT_ATOMS: atom_id res chain seq x y z
N MET A 1 23.34 20.17 17.65
CA MET A 1 22.95 19.51 16.40
C MET A 1 24.22 19.00 15.77
N ALA A 2 24.30 17.74 15.35
CA ALA A 2 25.50 17.19 14.71
C ALA A 2 25.54 17.63 13.24
N GLU A 3 26.72 18.01 12.76
CA GLU A 3 26.96 18.35 11.36
C GLU A 3 27.23 17.05 10.56
N VAL A 4 26.76 17.01 9.31
CA VAL A 4 26.94 15.85 8.43
C VAL A 4 28.16 16.09 7.56
N GLU A 5 29.12 15.16 7.61
CA GLU A 5 30.36 15.23 6.82
C GLU A 5 30.22 14.55 5.45
N VAL A 6 31.01 15.01 4.47
CA VAL A 6 31.11 14.36 3.16
C VAL A 6 31.61 12.92 3.35
N GLY A 7 30.95 11.97 2.70
CA GLY A 7 31.19 10.54 2.84
C GLY A 7 30.38 9.85 3.95
N GLN A 8 29.62 10.58 4.77
CA GLN A 8 28.68 9.95 5.71
C GLN A 8 27.55 9.22 4.97
N ASN A 9 27.15 8.08 5.54
CA ASN A 9 26.10 7.22 5.01
C ASN A 9 24.88 7.19 5.94
N TYR A 10 23.69 7.25 5.34
CA TYR A 10 22.41 7.08 6.03
C TYR A 10 21.60 6.01 5.31
N THR A 11 21.00 5.11 6.08
CA THR A 11 20.17 4.03 5.53
C THR A 11 18.71 4.32 5.85
N TYR A 12 17.87 4.31 4.82
CA TYR A 12 16.42 4.39 5.02
C TYR A 12 15.90 3.13 5.69
N LYS A 13 14.86 3.31 6.51
CA LYS A 13 14.15 2.21 7.13
C LYS A 13 12.68 2.58 7.24
N CYS A 14 11.80 1.65 6.91
CA CYS A 14 10.37 1.91 7.04
C CYS A 14 9.92 1.90 8.50
N GLN A 15 8.93 2.72 8.81
CA GLN A 15 8.23 2.68 10.08
C GLN A 15 7.57 1.31 10.27
N SER A 16 7.48 0.84 11.51
CA SER A 16 6.88 -0.46 11.83
C SER A 16 5.47 -0.59 11.23
N GLY A 17 5.24 -1.70 10.53
CA GLY A 17 3.97 -2.01 9.86
C GLY A 17 3.96 -1.76 8.34
N LEU A 18 4.89 -0.93 7.84
CA LEU A 18 5.11 -0.73 6.40
C LEU A 18 6.14 -1.72 5.85
N PHE A 19 6.04 -1.98 4.55
CA PHE A 19 6.89 -2.91 3.82
C PHE A 19 7.91 -2.14 2.98
N GLU A 20 9.16 -2.58 3.06
CA GLU A 20 10.29 -2.04 2.31
C GLU A 20 10.24 -2.54 0.87
N LYS A 21 10.32 -1.61 -0.08
CA LYS A 21 10.33 -1.93 -1.51
C LYS A 21 11.43 -1.18 -2.24
N GLY A 22 12.04 -1.87 -3.21
CA GLY A 22 13.12 -1.35 -4.03
C GLY A 22 14.47 -1.89 -3.58
N ASP A 23 15.45 -1.01 -3.40
CA ASP A 23 16.81 -1.37 -3.02
C ASP A 23 16.84 -2.08 -1.67
N LEU A 24 17.48 -3.25 -1.63
CA LEU A 24 17.63 -4.06 -0.41
C LEU A 24 18.49 -3.38 0.68
N ASN A 25 19.29 -2.39 0.29
CA ASN A 25 20.13 -1.61 1.18
C ASN A 25 20.05 -0.13 0.76
N PRO A 26 18.98 0.58 1.16
CA PRO A 26 18.68 1.93 0.69
C PRO A 26 19.56 2.97 1.40
N THR A 27 20.86 2.90 1.13
CA THR A 27 21.88 3.78 1.74
C THR A 27 22.19 4.93 0.81
N ILE A 28 22.11 6.15 1.34
CA ILE A 28 22.53 7.38 0.68
C ILE A 28 23.80 7.91 1.32
N THR A 29 24.66 8.50 0.49
CA THR A 29 25.94 9.06 0.89
C THR A 29 25.94 10.57 0.69
N CYS A 30 26.43 11.31 1.69
CA CYS A 30 26.65 12.75 1.58
C CYS A 30 27.80 13.00 0.61
N LEU A 31 27.53 13.72 -0.47
CA LEU A 31 28.48 14.08 -1.52
C LEU A 31 29.03 15.48 -1.28
N GLU A 32 30.03 15.85 -2.08
CA GLU A 32 30.50 17.23 -2.15
C GLU A 32 29.36 18.19 -2.50
N TYR A 33 29.54 19.45 -2.10
CA TYR A 33 28.56 20.52 -2.31
C TYR A 33 27.19 20.29 -1.63
N GLY A 34 27.13 19.39 -0.64
CA GLY A 34 25.94 19.16 0.18
C GLY A 34 24.82 18.38 -0.51
N SER A 35 25.15 17.63 -1.57
CA SER A 35 24.20 16.75 -2.25
C SER A 35 24.21 15.33 -1.68
N TRP A 36 23.23 14.50 -2.03
CA TRP A 36 23.14 13.11 -1.59
C TRP A 36 23.04 12.18 -2.80
N THR A 37 23.57 10.95 -2.69
CA THR A 37 23.28 9.91 -3.68
C THR A 37 21.79 9.55 -3.66
N SER A 38 21.28 9.00 -4.77
CA SER A 38 19.91 8.51 -4.87
C SER A 38 19.83 7.00 -4.69
N THR A 39 18.68 6.52 -4.22
CA THR A 39 18.32 5.11 -4.08
C THR A 39 16.85 4.96 -4.45
N GLN A 40 16.47 3.83 -5.03
CA GLN A 40 15.07 3.52 -5.31
C GLN A 40 14.49 2.79 -4.10
N PHE A 41 13.91 3.53 -3.16
CA PHE A 41 13.35 2.96 -1.94
C PHE A 41 12.01 3.57 -1.60
N GLN A 42 11.03 2.72 -1.28
CA GLN A 42 9.67 3.12 -0.93
C GLN A 42 9.15 2.29 0.25
N CYS A 43 8.32 2.93 1.07
CA CYS A 43 7.56 2.27 2.12
C CYS A 43 6.11 2.14 1.67
N VAL A 44 5.62 0.91 1.57
CA VAL A 44 4.28 0.61 1.05
C VAL A 44 3.44 -0.12 2.08
N CYS A 45 2.11 -0.01 1.99
CA CYS A 45 1.23 -0.84 2.78
C CYS A 45 1.39 -2.32 2.46
N ASN A 46 1.05 -3.15 3.43
CA ASN A 46 0.92 -4.59 3.21
C ASN A 46 -0.15 -4.90 2.17
N THR A 47 -0.18 -6.14 1.67
CA THR A 47 -1.30 -6.58 0.84
C THR A 47 -2.62 -6.43 1.61
N PRO A 48 -3.64 -5.77 1.03
CA PRO A 48 -4.94 -5.64 1.68
C PRO A 48 -5.53 -7.01 2.02
N PRO A 49 -6.31 -7.13 3.12
CA PRO A 49 -6.97 -8.38 3.44
C PRO A 49 -7.95 -8.78 2.33
N MET A 50 -7.73 -9.93 1.69
CA MET A 50 -8.67 -10.50 0.72
C MET A 50 -9.79 -11.21 1.48
N LYS A 51 -10.92 -10.54 1.71
CA LYS A 51 -12.06 -11.22 2.35
C LYS A 51 -12.98 -11.91 1.36
N TYR A 52 -13.37 -11.34 0.22
CA TYR A 52 -14.26 -12.01 -0.75
C TYR A 52 -14.14 -11.52 -2.21
N GLY A 53 -13.08 -10.77 -2.55
CA GLY A 53 -12.87 -10.22 -3.89
C GLY A 53 -11.41 -10.28 -4.32
N THR A 54 -11.19 -10.08 -5.61
CA THR A 54 -9.87 -9.81 -6.20
C THR A 54 -9.55 -8.33 -6.06
N ILE A 55 -8.32 -8.01 -5.68
CA ILE A 55 -7.86 -6.62 -5.71
C ILE A 55 -7.52 -6.32 -7.18
N ASN A 56 -8.04 -5.21 -7.72
CA ASN A 56 -7.85 -4.87 -9.15
C ASN A 56 -6.37 -4.77 -9.53
N GLU A 57 -5.57 -4.26 -8.60
CA GLU A 57 -4.12 -4.21 -8.72
C GLU A 57 -3.55 -4.62 -7.36
N MET A 58 -2.60 -5.55 -7.34
CA MET A 58 -1.68 -5.73 -6.20
C MET A 58 -0.76 -4.50 -6.11
N ALA A 59 -1.38 -3.32 -6.08
CA ALA A 59 -0.73 -2.04 -6.22
C ALA A 59 0.01 -1.76 -4.92
N GLU A 60 1.24 -1.35 -5.13
CA GLU A 60 2.13 -0.79 -4.15
C GLU A 60 1.53 0.54 -3.71
N VAL A 61 0.68 0.49 -2.69
CA VAL A 61 -0.04 1.68 -2.25
C VAL A 61 0.76 2.34 -1.15
N GLU A 62 1.24 3.55 -1.46
CA GLU A 62 1.89 4.43 -0.51
C GLU A 62 0.91 4.89 0.57
N VAL A 63 1.44 5.33 1.71
CA VAL A 63 0.64 5.89 2.79
C VAL A 63 -0.24 7.04 2.28
N GLY A 64 -1.52 7.01 2.62
CA GLY A 64 -2.53 7.99 2.19
C GLY A 64 -3.15 7.72 0.83
N GLN A 65 -2.64 6.75 0.06
CA GLN A 65 -3.21 6.36 -1.23
C GLN A 65 -4.34 5.32 -1.07
N ASN A 66 -5.18 5.22 -2.11
CA ASN A 66 -6.36 4.36 -2.12
C ASN A 66 -6.17 3.13 -3.00
N ASN A 67 -6.82 2.03 -2.63
CA ASN A 67 -7.02 0.85 -3.46
C ASN A 67 -8.51 0.49 -3.50
N THR A 68 -8.93 -0.24 -4.53
CA THR A 68 -10.33 -0.57 -4.78
C THR A 68 -10.49 -2.07 -5.01
N TYR A 69 -11.35 -2.69 -4.20
CA TYR A 69 -11.72 -4.09 -4.40
C TYR A 69 -12.60 -4.29 -5.63
N LYS A 70 -12.51 -5.47 -6.23
CA LYS A 70 -13.41 -5.91 -7.29
C LYS A 70 -13.85 -7.35 -7.04
N CYS A 71 -15.10 -7.65 -7.32
CA CYS A 71 -15.56 -9.04 -7.24
C CYS A 71 -14.89 -9.90 -8.31
N GLN A 72 -14.51 -11.12 -7.91
CA GLN A 72 -13.99 -12.12 -8.83
C GLN A 72 -15.05 -12.47 -9.87
N SER A 73 -14.62 -12.86 -11.08
CA SER A 73 -15.51 -13.29 -12.16
C SER A 73 -16.56 -14.30 -11.66
N GLY A 74 -17.83 -13.99 -11.91
CA GLY A 74 -18.98 -14.80 -11.48
C GLY A 74 -19.63 -14.35 -10.17
N LEU A 75 -19.03 -13.41 -9.44
CA LEU A 75 -19.62 -12.78 -8.25
C LEU A 75 -19.99 -11.32 -8.53
N PHE A 76 -20.96 -10.82 -7.76
CA PHE A 76 -21.47 -9.46 -7.88
C PHE A 76 -21.35 -8.72 -6.55
N GLU A 77 -21.25 -7.40 -6.65
CA GLU A 77 -21.25 -6.48 -5.53
C GLU A 77 -22.62 -6.54 -4.83
N LYS A 78 -22.60 -6.69 -3.51
CA LYS A 78 -23.82 -6.75 -2.70
C LYS A 78 -24.13 -5.38 -2.09
N GLY A 79 -25.22 -4.76 -2.53
CA GLY A 79 -25.70 -3.47 -2.01
C GLY A 79 -24.82 -2.28 -2.40
N ASP A 80 -25.15 -1.10 -1.90
CA ASP A 80 -24.36 0.14 -2.10
C ASP A 80 -23.23 0.23 -1.07
N LEU A 81 -22.14 -0.50 -1.32
CA LEU A 81 -20.98 -0.53 -0.42
C LEU A 81 -19.76 0.05 -1.12
N ASN A 82 -18.97 0.85 -0.41
CA ASN A 82 -17.76 1.47 -0.95
C ASN A 82 -16.61 0.44 -1.04
N PRO A 83 -16.15 0.05 -2.25
CA PRO A 83 -15.03 -0.88 -2.42
C PRO A 83 -13.67 -0.26 -2.10
N THR A 84 -13.59 1.05 -1.86
CA THR A 84 -12.34 1.76 -1.65
C THR A 84 -11.83 1.62 -0.21
N ILE A 85 -10.55 1.32 -0.10
CA ILE A 85 -9.77 1.28 1.13
C ILE A 85 -8.55 2.20 1.00
N THR A 86 -8.06 2.71 2.13
CA THR A 86 -6.94 3.66 2.18
C THR A 86 -5.80 3.08 3.00
N CYS A 87 -4.57 3.25 2.51
CA CYS A 87 -3.36 2.88 3.24
C CYS A 87 -3.09 3.88 4.36
N LEU A 88 -3.07 3.40 5.60
CA LEU A 88 -2.84 4.20 6.81
C LEU A 88 -1.35 4.29 7.15
N GLU A 89 -0.99 5.27 7.96
CA GLU A 89 0.39 5.59 8.36
C GLU A 89 1.17 4.42 8.99
N TYR A 90 0.46 3.49 9.62
CA TYR A 90 1.05 2.31 10.26
C TYR A 90 1.04 1.07 9.35
N GLY A 91 0.88 1.23 8.04
CA GLY A 91 0.87 0.14 7.07
C GLY A 91 -0.35 -0.78 7.16
N SER A 92 -1.46 -0.26 7.69
CA SER A 92 -2.75 -0.96 7.77
C SER A 92 -3.76 -0.32 6.84
N TRP A 93 -4.84 -1.04 6.54
CA TRP A 93 -5.89 -0.56 5.64
C TRP A 93 -7.14 -0.14 6.41
N THR A 94 -7.85 0.87 5.90
CA THR A 94 -9.20 1.17 6.40
C THR A 94 -10.13 -0.02 6.24
N SER A 95 -11.08 -0.17 7.16
CA SER A 95 -12.10 -1.22 7.07
C SER A 95 -13.15 -0.86 6.02
N THR A 96 -13.56 -1.83 5.21
CA THR A 96 -14.71 -1.71 4.31
C THR A 96 -15.77 -2.76 4.63
N GLN A 97 -17.04 -2.43 4.37
CA GLN A 97 -18.15 -3.37 4.40
C GLN A 97 -18.34 -4.09 3.06
N PHE A 98 -17.59 -3.71 2.01
CA PHE A 98 -17.72 -4.27 0.66
C PHE A 98 -17.73 -5.81 0.66
N GLN A 99 -18.73 -6.38 -0.01
CA GLN A 99 -18.96 -7.81 -0.07
C GLN A 99 -19.31 -8.24 -1.48
N CYS A 100 -18.78 -9.40 -1.86
CA CYS A 100 -19.11 -10.09 -3.08
C CYS A 100 -19.98 -11.30 -2.78
N GLY A 101 -20.92 -11.60 -3.67
CA GLY A 101 -21.59 -12.89 -3.65
C GLY A 101 -22.42 -13.13 -4.89
N ASN A 102 -23.08 -14.28 -4.91
CA ASN A 102 -24.00 -14.62 -6.00
C ASN A 102 -25.22 -13.70 -5.95
N VAL A 103 -25.69 -13.30 -7.12
CA VAL A 103 -27.04 -12.76 -7.27
C VAL A 103 -28.00 -13.92 -7.08
N ILE A 104 -28.74 -13.93 -5.98
CA ILE A 104 -29.96 -14.74 -5.89
C ILE A 104 -31.02 -13.89 -6.57
N ILE A 105 -31.32 -14.20 -7.82
CA ILE A 105 -32.52 -13.69 -8.48
C ILE A 105 -33.71 -14.22 -7.67
N HIS A 106 -34.28 -13.38 -6.82
CA HIS A 106 -35.59 -13.64 -6.24
C HIS A 106 -36.59 -13.52 -7.39
N PHE A 107 -36.97 -14.65 -7.97
CA PHE A 107 -38.21 -14.75 -8.72
C PHE A 107 -39.33 -14.50 -7.71
N ILE A 108 -39.95 -13.32 -7.78
CA ILE A 108 -41.24 -13.08 -7.13
C ILE A 108 -42.25 -13.81 -8.03
N GLU A 109 -42.75 -14.96 -7.57
CA GLU A 109 -43.97 -15.57 -8.13
C GLU A 109 -45.19 -14.70 -7.83
#